data_AF-C7G930-F1
#
_entry.id   AF-C7G930-F1
#
_cell.length_a   1.000
_cell.length_b   1.000
_cell.length_c   1.000
_cell.angle_alpha   90.00
_cell.angle_beta   90.00
_cell.angle_gamma   90.00
#
_symmetry.space_group_name_H-M   'P 1'
#
loop_
_entity.id
_entity.type
_entity.pdbx_description
1 polymer ?
#
loop_
_entity_poly.entity_id
_entity_poly.type
_entity_poly.pdbx_seq_one_letter_code
_entity_poly.pdbx_strand_id
1 'polypeptide(L)' 'MITMPTIDMAATGMNITRLRINAGLSVKDLADIFGFATPQAVYKWQHGVAMPTLDNLVVLAAVFGVSMDEIIA' A
#
# COMPACT_ATOMS: atom_id res chain seq x y z
N MET A 1 16.49 12.87 -24.29
CA MET A 1 15.68 13.22 -23.10
C MET A 1 15.82 12.08 -22.11
N ILE A 2 16.19 12.36 -20.86
CA ILE A 2 16.14 11.36 -19.78
C ILE A 2 14.75 11.48 -19.17
N THR A 3 13.90 10.47 -19.38
CA THR A 3 12.67 10.30 -18.60
C THR A 3 13.06 9.93 -17.18
N MET A 4 12.73 10.80 -16.23
CA MET A 4 12.90 10.47 -14.82
C MET A 4 11.97 9.31 -14.47
N PRO A 5 12.46 8.27 -13.76
CA PRO A 5 11.60 7.19 -13.31
C PRO A 5 10.55 7.75 -12.34
N THR A 6 9.31 7.32 -12.52
CA THR A 6 8.17 7.67 -11.67
C THR A 6 7.58 6.39 -11.10
N ILE A 7 7.02 6.48 -9.90
CA ILE A 7 6.30 5.36 -9.29
C ILE A 7 5.05 5.05 -10.10
N ASP A 8 4.85 3.78 -10.42
CA ASP A 8 3.58 3.31 -10.98
C ASP A 8 2.59 3.10 -9.84
N MET A 9 1.67 4.06 -9.69
CA MET A 9 0.67 4.05 -8.62
C MET A 9 -0.31 2.88 -8.75
N ALA A 10 -0.64 2.45 -9.97
CA ALA A 10 -1.55 1.34 -10.20
C ALA A 10 -0.87 0.02 -9.84
N ALA A 11 0.37 -0.18 -10.29
CA ALA A 11 1.14 -1.37 -9.94
C ALA A 11 1.47 -1.43 -8.44
N THR A 12 1.80 -0.30 -7.82
CA THR A 12 1.96 -0.21 -6.35
C THR A 12 0.66 -0.59 -5.62
N GLY A 13 -0.50 -0.11 -6.09
CA GLY A 13 -1.80 -0.49 -5.51
C GLY A 13 -2.12 -1.98 -5.63
N MET A 14 -1.76 -2.60 -6.76
CA MET A 14 -1.87 -4.05 -6.95
C MET A 14 -0.96 -4.82 -5.99
N ASN A 15 0.27 -4.35 -5.76
CA ASN A 15 1.18 -4.94 -4.77
C ASN A 15 0.60 -4.87 -3.35
N ILE A 16 0.07 -3.71 -2.94
CA ILE A 16 -0.60 -3.57 -1.63
C ILE A 16 -1.76 -4.56 -1.49
N THR A 17 -2.56 -4.74 -2.55
CA THR A 17 -3.67 -5.70 -2.55
C THR A 17 -3.19 -7.12 -2.36
N ARG A 18 -2.18 -7.54 -3.16
CA ARG A 18 -1.58 -8.87 -3.09
C ARG A 18 -0.98 -9.16 -1.72
N LEU A 19 -0.15 -8.24 -1.21
CA LEU A 19 0.53 -8.39 0.07
C LEU A 19 -0.46 -8.46 1.25
N ARG A 20 -1.49 -7.60 1.24
CA ARG A 20 -2.58 -7.67 2.23
C ARG A 20 -3.27 -9.04 2.24
N ILE A 21 -3.60 -9.58 1.06
CA ILE A 21 -4.27 -10.89 0.94
C ILE A 21 -3.33 -12.00 1.44
N ASN A 22 -2.04 -11.94 1.09
CA ASN A 22 -1.03 -12.90 1.56
C ASN A 22 -0.84 -12.86 3.08
N ALA A 23 -0.99 -11.68 3.69
CA ALA A 23 -1.00 -11.51 5.14
C ALA A 23 -2.30 -11.98 5.81
N GLY A 24 -3.30 -12.43 5.03
CA GLY A 24 -4.60 -12.90 5.55
C GLY A 24 -5.50 -11.79 6.10
N LEU A 25 -5.20 -10.53 5.80
CA LEU A 25 -5.92 -9.37 6.33
C LEU A 25 -7.06 -8.97 5.40
N SER A 26 -8.22 -8.60 5.92
CA SER A 26 -9.22 -7.84 5.17
C SER A 26 -8.80 -6.38 4.99
N VAL A 27 -9.48 -5.63 4.11
CA VAL A 27 -9.24 -4.18 3.98
C VAL A 27 -9.55 -3.46 5.29
N LYS A 28 -10.59 -3.92 6.02
CA LYS A 28 -10.96 -3.38 7.32
C LYS A 28 -9.88 -3.64 8.36
N ASP A 29 -9.33 -4.85 8.42
CA ASP A 29 -8.27 -5.18 9.39
C ASP A 29 -7.05 -4.30 9.18
N LEU A 30 -6.65 -4.09 7.91
CA LEU A 30 -5.55 -3.20 7.59
C LEU A 30 -5.87 -1.76 8.03
N ALA A 31 -7.06 -1.24 7.74
CA ALA A 31 -7.45 0.10 8.16
C ALA A 31 -7.48 0.25 9.70
N ASP A 32 -7.94 -0.77 10.41
CA ASP A 32 -8.00 -0.81 11.87
C ASP A 32 -6.57 -0.81 12.48
N ILE A 33 -5.60 -1.51 11.87
CA ILE A 33 -4.17 -1.46 12.25
C ILE A 33 -3.61 -0.04 12.15
N PHE A 34 -4.00 0.69 11.10
CA PHE A 34 -3.63 2.10 10.92
C PHE A 34 -4.38 3.06 11.86
N GLY A 35 -5.35 2.57 12.64
CA GLY A 35 -6.22 3.42 13.46
C GLY A 35 -7.14 4.31 12.63
N PHE A 36 -7.40 3.97 11.36
CA PHE A 36 -8.29 4.74 10.52
C PHE A 36 -9.75 4.50 10.91
N ALA A 37 -10.51 5.58 11.02
CA ALA A 37 -11.95 5.50 11.25
C ALA A 37 -12.71 4.82 10.09
N THR A 38 -12.14 4.80 8.88
CA THR A 38 -12.76 4.21 7.68
C THR A 38 -11.71 3.51 6.80
N PRO A 39 -12.11 2.49 6.01
CA PRO A 39 -11.20 1.78 5.10
C PRO A 39 -10.83 2.56 3.82
N GLN A 40 -11.31 3.80 3.66
CA GLN A 40 -11.22 4.54 2.40
C GLN A 40 -9.78 4.79 1.94
N ALA A 41 -8.86 5.00 2.89
CA ALA A 41 -7.45 5.20 2.57
C ALA A 41 -6.85 3.96 1.89
N VAL A 42 -7.13 2.77 2.44
CA VAL A 42 -6.64 1.50 1.89
C VAL A 42 -7.21 1.26 0.50
N TYR A 43 -8.50 1.52 0.26
CA TYR A 43 -9.10 1.40 -1.07
C TYR A 43 -8.45 2.37 -2.09
N LYS A 44 -8.19 3.61 -1.69
CA LYS A 44 -7.51 4.58 -2.56
C LYS A 44 -6.10 4.12 -2.94
N TRP A 45 -5.36 3.52 -2.01
CA TRP A 45 -4.04 2.96 -2.29
C TRP A 45 -4.12 1.77 -3.24
N GLN A 46 -5.03 0.83 -2.98
CA GLN A 46 -5.20 -0.38 -3.80
C GLN A 46 -5.65 -0.08 -5.22
N HIS A 47 -6.43 0.97 -5.43
CA HIS A 47 -6.86 1.41 -6.75
C HIS A 47 -5.89 2.39 -7.43
N GLY A 48 -4.74 2.68 -6.81
CA GLY A 48 -3.75 3.63 -7.34
C GLY A 48 -4.26 5.07 -7.47
N VAL A 49 -5.32 5.43 -6.72
CA VAL A 49 -5.91 6.80 -6.73
C VAL A 49 -5.05 7.74 -5.89
N ALA A 50 -4.38 7.23 -4.86
CA ALA A 50 -3.45 7.98 -4.03
C ALA A 50 -2.32 7.07 -3.58
N MET A 51 -1.13 7.63 -3.38
CA MET A 51 -0.03 6.91 -2.75
C MET A 51 -0.20 6.90 -1.22
N PRO A 52 0.21 5.81 -0.53
CA PRO A 52 0.46 5.89 0.90
C PRO A 52 1.59 6.90 1.16
N THR A 53 1.52 7.61 2.28
CA THR A 53 2.65 8.43 2.73
C THR A 53 3.85 7.55 3.05
N LEU A 54 5.04 8.15 3.18
CA LEU A 54 6.23 7.41 3.59
C LEU A 54 6.03 6.67 4.93
N ASP A 55 5.41 7.33 5.92
CA ASP A 55 5.09 6.70 7.21
C ASP A 55 4.17 5.49 7.03
N ASN A 56 3.16 5.61 6.16
CA ASN A 56 2.27 4.49 5.89
C ASN A 56 2.97 3.35 5.15
N LEU A 57 3.91 3.64 4.26
CA LEU A 57 4.73 2.61 3.60
C LEU A 57 5.59 1.84 4.60
N VAL A 58 6.18 2.52 5.59
CA VAL A 58 6.95 1.87 6.67
C VAL A 58 6.06 0.93 7.48
N VAL A 59 4.85 1.36 7.83
CA VAL A 59 3.90 0.52 8.55
C VAL A 59 3.42 -0.65 7.68
N LEU A 60 3.10 -0.42 6.39
CA LEU A 60 2.71 -1.48 5.46
C LEU A 60 3.81 -2.54 5.34
N ALA A 61 5.07 -2.11 5.19
CA ALA A 61 6.23 -3.00 5.14
C ALA A 61 6.33 -3.87 6.40
N ALA A 62 6.19 -3.26 7.59
CA ALA A 62 6.19 -3.99 8.85
C ALA A 62 5.01 -4.98 9.00
N VAL A 63 3.81 -4.56 8.59
CA VAL A 63 2.58 -5.39 8.66
C VAL A 63 2.65 -6.58 7.69
N PHE A 64 3.20 -6.36 6.49
CA PHE A 64 3.30 -7.38 5.47
C PHE A 64 4.57 -8.24 5.60
N GLY A 65 5.54 -7.84 6.43
CA GLY A 65 6.81 -8.55 6.60
C GLY A 65 7.72 -8.49 5.38
N VAL A 66 7.67 -7.39 4.63
CA VAL A 66 8.43 -7.16 3.38
C VAL A 66 9.16 -5.82 3.45
N SER A 67 10.06 -5.56 2.51
CA SER A 67 10.67 -4.24 2.35
C SER A 67 9.79 -3.28 1.52
N MET A 68 10.02 -1.97 1.63
CA MET A 68 9.18 -0.97 0.93
C MET A 68 9.26 -1.07 -0.60
N ASP A 69 10.40 -1.50 -1.14
CA ASP A 69 10.61 -1.75 -2.57
C ASP A 69 9.80 -2.94 -3.09
N GLU A 70 9.38 -3.88 -2.24
CA GLU A 70 8.44 -4.93 -2.65
C GLU A 70 6.99 -4.40 -2.79
N ILE A 71 6.71 -3.23 -2.20
CA ILE A 71 5.42 -2.56 -2.27
C ILE A 71 5.39 -1.64 -3.51
N ILE A 72 6.45 -0.88 -3.74
CA ILE A 72 6.54 0.15 -4.79
C ILE A 72 6.94 -0.49 -6.13
N ALA A 73 6.27 -0.08 -7.20
CA ALA A 73 6.59 -0.46 -8.58
C ALA A 73 7.11 0.73 -9.40
#